data_AF-A0AAJ1F3Q1-F1
#
_entry.id   AF-A0AAJ1F3Q1-F1
#
_cell.length_a   1.000
_cell.length_b   1.000
_cell.length_c   1.000
_cell.angle_alpha   90.00
_cell.angle_beta   90.00
_cell.angle_gamma   90.00
#
_symmetry.space_group_name_H-M   'P 1'
#
loop_
_entity.id
_entity.type
_entity.pdbx_description
1 polymer ?
#
loop_
_entity_poly.entity_id
_entity_poly.type
_entity_poly.pdbx_seq_one_letter_code
_entity_poly.pdbx_strand_id
1 'polypeptide(L)'
;MSDDYGYDEHHPSPWGPHDWDQGAPHNSFAPLILAIGVGIFLLMFGRLFAFGEYDPSYLPMVFVGFAVIASAFIVWWRQDMSFDGTYEPRGRGVPFKNIQIRKVGVWVFLMSEMMIFTSLFSTYMRY
;
A
#
# COMPACT_ATOMS: atom_id res chain seq x y z
N MET A 1 7.80 26.47 42.43
CA MET A 1 6.83 25.77 41.58
C MET A 1 6.53 26.71 40.42
N SER A 2 7.19 26.49 39.31
CA SER A 2 6.93 27.12 38.03
C SER A 2 6.72 25.94 37.08
N ASP A 3 5.45 25.67 36.79
CA ASP A 3 5.03 24.57 35.92
C ASP A 3 5.44 24.93 34.49
N ASP A 4 6.45 24.19 34.02
CA ASP A 4 6.97 24.25 32.67
C ASP A 4 5.96 23.53 31.76
N TYR A 5 5.05 24.29 31.16
CA TYR A 5 4.13 23.78 30.14
C TYR A 5 4.90 23.63 28.81
N GLY A 6 5.67 22.55 28.70
CA GLY A 6 6.22 22.08 27.45
C GLY A 6 5.07 21.71 26.50
N TYR A 7 4.79 22.56 25.52
CA TYR A 7 4.08 22.15 24.33
C TYR A 7 5.02 21.24 23.54
N ASP A 8 4.97 19.93 23.81
CA ASP A 8 5.52 18.93 22.91
C ASP A 8 4.70 18.97 21.62
N GLU A 9 5.17 19.72 20.62
CA GLU A 9 4.70 19.64 19.24
C GLU A 9 5.02 18.23 18.71
N HIS A 10 4.14 17.28 19.01
CA HIS A 10 4.19 15.93 18.45
C HIS A 10 3.89 16.01 16.95
N HIS A 11 4.91 16.30 16.14
CA HIS A 11 4.82 16.10 14.70
C HIS A 11 4.63 14.60 14.42
N PRO A 12 3.53 14.17 13.79
CA PRO A 12 3.29 12.76 13.51
C PRO A 12 4.39 12.22 12.61
N SER A 13 5.02 11.13 13.04
CA SER A 13 6.16 10.55 12.32
C SER A 13 5.72 9.95 10.98
N PRO A 14 6.44 10.17 9.87
CA PRO A 14 6.13 9.57 8.57
C PRO A 14 6.28 8.04 8.49
N TRP A 15 6.75 7.41 9.58
CA TRP A 15 7.17 6.01 9.68
C TRP A 15 6.42 5.20 10.76
N GLY A 16 5.81 5.90 11.71
CA GLY A 16 5.17 5.32 12.88
C GLY A 16 3.66 5.20 12.74
N PRO A 17 2.97 4.71 13.79
CA PRO A 17 1.53 4.74 13.86
C PRO A 17 1.04 6.16 13.59
N HIS A 18 -0.11 6.22 12.93
CA HIS A 18 -0.76 7.46 12.62
C HIS A 18 -1.63 7.88 13.80
N ASP A 19 -1.56 9.15 14.17
CA ASP A 19 -2.48 9.73 15.12
C ASP A 19 -3.76 10.13 14.38
N TRP A 20 -4.88 9.52 14.78
CA TRP A 20 -6.18 9.74 14.18
C TRP A 20 -7.04 10.70 14.99
N ASP A 21 -6.64 11.09 16.22
CA ASP A 21 -7.45 11.92 17.12
C ASP A 21 -7.69 13.34 16.58
N GLN A 22 -6.84 13.80 15.67
CA GLN A 22 -6.89 15.14 15.07
C GLN A 22 -7.34 15.14 13.60
N GLY A 23 -7.75 13.97 13.08
CA GLY A 23 -8.19 13.79 11.69
C GLY A 23 -7.32 12.83 10.88
N ALA A 24 -7.53 12.79 9.56
CA ALA A 24 -6.78 11.89 8.69
C ALA A 24 -5.30 12.31 8.62
N PRO A 25 -4.33 11.45 8.93
CA PRO A 25 -2.90 11.77 8.90
C PRO A 25 -2.43 12.23 7.52
N HIS A 26 -1.48 13.18 7.48
CA HIS A 26 -1.12 13.86 6.22
C HIS A 26 0.26 13.48 5.65
N ASN A 27 1.03 12.60 6.31
CA ASN A 27 2.38 12.22 5.86
C ASN A 27 2.64 10.70 5.92
N SER A 28 3.09 10.13 4.79
CA SER A 28 3.65 8.78 4.74
C SER A 28 4.65 8.68 3.60
N PHE A 29 5.80 8.06 3.86
CA PHE A 29 6.76 7.70 2.80
C PHE A 29 6.43 6.36 2.14
N ALA A 30 5.49 5.58 2.67
CA ALA A 30 5.19 4.24 2.15
C ALA A 30 4.82 4.23 0.65
N PRO A 31 4.01 5.17 0.11
CA PRO A 31 3.71 5.19 -1.32
C PRO A 31 4.95 5.40 -2.19
N LEU A 32 5.88 6.26 -1.77
CA LEU A 32 7.12 6.54 -2.50
C LEU A 32 8.07 5.33 -2.47
N ILE A 33 8.26 4.73 -1.29
CA ILE A 33 9.11 3.55 -1.13
C ILE A 33 8.55 2.37 -1.93
N LEU A 34 7.22 2.19 -1.92
CA LEU A 34 6.55 1.17 -2.72
C LEU A 34 6.81 1.37 -4.22
N ALA A 35 6.64 2.60 -4.72
CA ALA A 35 6.89 2.91 -6.13
C ALA A 35 8.35 2.64 -6.55
N ILE A 36 9.32 3.02 -5.71
CA ILE A 36 10.75 2.73 -5.94
C ILE A 36 11.00 1.22 -5.94
N GLY A 37 10.45 0.50 -4.95
CA GLY A 37 10.59 -0.95 -4.85
C GLY A 37 10.02 -1.70 -6.05
N VAL A 38 8.82 -1.31 -6.50
CA VAL A 38 8.19 -1.86 -7.72
C VAL A 38 9.04 -1.55 -8.96
N GLY A 39 9.58 -0.33 -9.07
CA GLY A 39 10.48 0.03 -10.18
C GLY A 39 11.74 -0.84 -10.22
N ILE A 40 12.42 -1.01 -9.08
CA ILE A 40 13.60 -1.89 -8.97
C ILE A 40 13.22 -3.34 -9.33
N PHE A 41 12.13 -3.86 -8.75
CA PHE A 41 11.68 -5.21 -9.00
C PHE A 41 11.41 -5.45 -10.49
N LEU A 42 10.60 -4.61 -11.14
CA LEU A 42 10.25 -4.80 -12.55
C LEU A 42 11.45 -4.68 -13.49
N LEU A 43 12.35 -3.72 -13.25
CA LEU A 43 13.56 -3.56 -14.05
C LEU A 43 14.49 -4.76 -13.92
N MET A 44 14.71 -5.26 -12.70
CA MET A 44 15.64 -6.36 -12.45
C MET A 44 15.04 -7.71 -12.87
N PHE A 45 13.73 -7.89 -12.65
CA PHE A 45 13.01 -9.08 -13.12
C PHE A 45 12.96 -9.14 -14.64
N GLY A 46 12.77 -8.00 -15.32
CA GLY A 46 12.88 -7.92 -16.78
C GLY A 46 14.30 -8.25 -17.29
N ARG A 47 15.34 -7.83 -16.56
CA ARG A 47 16.75 -8.14 -16.89
C ARG A 47 17.10 -9.61 -16.68
N LEU A 48 16.47 -10.27 -15.70
CA LEU A 48 16.65 -11.69 -15.40
C LEU A 48 16.33 -12.59 -16.60
N PHE A 49 15.41 -12.17 -17.48
CA PHE A 49 14.95 -12.94 -18.66
C PHE A 49 15.10 -12.15 -19.97
N ALA A 50 16.06 -11.23 -20.05
CA ALA A 50 16.20 -10.36 -21.22
C ALA A 50 16.64 -11.13 -22.47
N PHE A 51 16.00 -10.83 -23.61
CA PHE A 51 16.36 -11.35 -24.94
C PHE A 51 16.39 -12.89 -25.06
N GLY A 52 15.61 -13.60 -24.24
CA GLY A 52 15.55 -15.06 -24.27
C GLY A 52 16.69 -15.76 -23.54
N GLU A 53 17.56 -15.00 -22.88
CA GLU A 53 18.62 -15.50 -22.01
C GLU A 53 18.24 -15.32 -20.54
N TYR A 54 18.65 -16.29 -19.72
CA TYR A 54 18.52 -16.20 -18.26
C TYR A 54 19.85 -15.77 -17.66
N ASP A 55 19.89 -14.57 -17.07
CA ASP A 55 21.08 -14.05 -16.40
C ASP A 55 20.86 -14.02 -14.87
N PRO A 56 21.33 -15.03 -14.13
CA PRO A 56 21.11 -15.15 -12.69
C PRO A 56 21.81 -14.04 -11.88
N SER A 57 22.71 -13.25 -12.48
CA SER A 57 23.40 -12.16 -11.77
C SER A 57 22.44 -11.07 -11.28
N TYR A 58 21.27 -10.92 -11.92
CA TYR A 58 20.23 -9.98 -11.51
C TYR A 58 19.33 -10.51 -10.39
N LEU A 59 19.37 -11.81 -10.08
CA LEU A 59 18.51 -12.43 -9.08
C LEU A 59 18.64 -11.80 -7.68
N PRO A 60 19.85 -11.46 -7.16
CA PRO A 60 19.97 -10.73 -5.90
C PRO A 60 19.25 -9.38 -5.92
N MET A 61 19.29 -8.65 -7.05
CA MET A 61 18.63 -7.36 -7.19
C MET A 61 17.11 -7.48 -7.27
N VAL A 62 16.58 -8.59 -7.78
CA VAL A 62 15.15 -8.92 -7.70
C VAL A 62 14.73 -9.04 -6.22
N PHE A 63 15.53 -9.73 -5.40
CA PHE A 63 15.26 -9.83 -3.95
C PHE A 63 15.38 -8.50 -3.22
N VAL A 64 16.31 -7.63 -3.62
CA VAL A 64 16.38 -6.25 -3.11
C VAL A 64 15.09 -5.49 -3.43
N GLY A 65 14.58 -5.59 -4.65
CA GLY A 65 13.28 -5.00 -5.03
C GLY A 65 12.15 -5.49 -4.13
N PHE A 66 12.06 -6.81 -3.92
CA PHE A 66 11.07 -7.40 -3.00
C PHE A 66 11.24 -6.92 -1.55
N ALA A 67 12.46 -6.81 -1.05
CA ALA A 67 12.72 -6.33 0.31
C ALA A 67 12.26 -4.86 0.49
N VAL A 68 12.50 -4.01 -0.51
CA VAL A 68 12.02 -2.62 -0.50
C VAL A 68 10.48 -2.58 -0.52
N ILE A 69 9.83 -3.38 -1.38
CA ILE A 69 8.37 -3.50 -1.40
C ILE A 69 7.83 -3.96 -0.03
N ALA A 70 8.43 -4.99 0.55
CA ALA A 70 8.03 -5.51 1.86
C ALA A 70 8.18 -4.44 2.95
N SER A 71 9.27 -3.66 2.93
CA SER A 71 9.46 -2.57 3.89
C SER A 71 8.37 -1.50 3.77
N ALA A 72 7.93 -1.17 2.55
CA ALA A 72 6.85 -0.22 2.32
C ALA A 72 5.51 -0.74 2.88
N PHE A 73 5.21 -2.02 2.67
CA PHE A 73 4.01 -2.66 3.24
C PHE A 73 4.06 -2.72 4.77
N ILE A 74 5.22 -2.98 5.38
CA ILE A 74 5.36 -2.98 6.85
C ILE A 74 5.07 -1.58 7.41
N VAL A 75 5.62 -0.53 6.80
CA VAL A 75 5.36 0.85 7.21
C VAL A 75 3.88 1.19 7.05
N TRP A 76 3.30 0.85 5.89
CA TRP A 76 1.88 1.12 5.63
C TRP A 76 0.97 0.34 6.58
N TRP A 77 1.18 -0.96 6.80
CA TRP A 77 0.38 -1.72 7.76
C TRP A 77 0.47 -1.17 9.17
N ARG A 78 1.68 -0.78 9.61
CA ARG A 78 1.85 -0.17 10.93
C ARG A 78 1.06 1.14 11.05
N GLN A 79 1.01 1.92 9.98
CA GLN A 79 0.20 3.14 9.90
C GLN A 79 -1.30 2.82 9.90
N ASP A 80 -1.74 1.85 9.10
CA ASP A 80 -3.16 1.51 8.95
C ASP A 80 -3.73 0.79 10.19
N MET A 81 -2.95 -0.08 10.85
CA MET A 81 -3.37 -0.76 12.10
C MET A 81 -3.67 0.20 13.25
N SER A 82 -3.17 1.43 13.20
CA SER A 82 -3.48 2.46 14.19
C SER A 82 -4.86 3.09 14.00
N PHE A 83 -5.55 2.79 12.90
CA PHE A 83 -6.86 3.33 12.60
C PHE A 83 -7.96 2.74 13.50
N ASP A 84 -8.70 3.61 14.18
CA ASP A 84 -9.67 3.25 15.22
C ASP A 84 -11.16 3.29 14.79
N GLY A 85 -11.46 3.87 13.61
CA GLY A 85 -12.83 4.02 13.12
C GLY A 85 -13.35 5.46 13.07
N THR A 86 -12.73 6.37 13.81
CA THR A 86 -13.37 7.62 14.26
C THR A 86 -13.52 8.65 13.13
N TYR A 87 -12.61 8.62 12.15
CA TYR A 87 -12.58 9.59 11.03
C TYR A 87 -12.84 8.99 9.64
N GLU A 88 -13.58 7.87 9.55
CA GLU A 88 -13.80 7.23 8.26
C GLU A 88 -14.63 8.08 7.27
N PRO A 89 -14.08 8.48 6.11
CA PRO A 89 -14.83 9.23 5.11
C PRO A 89 -15.98 8.40 4.52
N ARG A 90 -17.13 9.05 4.34
CA ARG A 90 -18.28 8.47 3.63
C ARG A 90 -18.41 9.03 2.23
N GLY A 91 -18.81 8.17 1.28
CA GLY A 91 -19.10 8.57 -0.08
C GLY A 91 -20.21 9.62 -0.14
N ARG A 92 -19.99 10.70 -0.91
CA ARG A 92 -20.98 11.77 -1.10
C ARG A 92 -21.88 11.55 -2.33
N GLY A 93 -21.39 10.83 -3.33
CA GLY A 93 -22.07 10.58 -4.60
C GLY A 93 -22.75 9.21 -4.69
N VAL A 94 -23.77 9.10 -5.55
CA VAL A 94 -24.36 7.81 -5.95
C VAL A 94 -23.40 7.06 -6.89
N PRO A 95 -23.33 5.71 -6.85
CA PRO A 95 -24.20 4.78 -6.10
C PRO A 95 -23.77 4.54 -4.64
N PHE A 96 -22.62 5.04 -4.19
CA PHE A 96 -22.03 4.70 -2.88
C PHE A 96 -22.29 5.73 -1.78
N LYS A 97 -23.39 6.48 -1.89
CA LYS A 97 -23.72 7.57 -0.96
C LYS A 97 -23.90 7.02 0.46
N ASN A 98 -23.30 7.68 1.45
CA ASN A 98 -23.31 7.31 2.87
C ASN A 98 -22.61 5.99 3.22
N ILE A 99 -21.91 5.34 2.28
CA ILE A 99 -21.11 4.15 2.55
C ILE A 99 -19.67 4.57 2.88
N GLN A 100 -19.06 3.90 3.86
CA GLN A 100 -17.64 4.08 4.22
C GLN A 100 -16.72 3.76 3.04
N ILE A 101 -15.74 4.61 2.76
CA ILE A 101 -14.94 4.51 1.54
C ILE A 101 -14.03 3.29 1.51
N ARG A 102 -13.47 2.85 2.65
CA ARG A 102 -12.69 1.61 2.71
C ARG A 102 -13.54 0.39 2.41
N LYS A 103 -14.79 0.36 2.88
CA LYS A 103 -15.73 -0.73 2.56
C LYS A 103 -15.97 -0.83 1.06
N VAL A 104 -16.23 0.31 0.41
CA VAL A 104 -16.41 0.38 -1.04
C VAL A 104 -15.12 -0.02 -1.76
N GLY A 105 -13.97 0.45 -1.29
CA GLY A 105 -12.65 0.11 -1.84
C GLY A 105 -12.39 -1.40 -1.82
N VAL A 106 -12.68 -2.07 -0.70
CA VAL A 106 -12.57 -3.54 -0.59
C VAL A 106 -13.52 -4.24 -1.56
N TRP A 107 -14.76 -3.77 -1.72
CA TRP A 107 -15.68 -4.36 -2.68
C TRP A 107 -15.18 -4.25 -4.11
N VAL A 108 -14.69 -3.07 -4.51
CA VAL A 108 -14.13 -2.86 -5.86
C VAL A 108 -12.90 -3.72 -6.09
N PHE A 109 -12.00 -3.80 -5.09
CA PHE A 109 -10.84 -4.68 -5.12
C PHE A 109 -11.25 -6.16 -5.30
N LEU A 110 -12.21 -6.65 -4.51
CA LEU A 110 -12.69 -8.03 -4.64
C LEU A 110 -13.36 -8.29 -6.00
N MET A 111 -14.11 -7.32 -6.53
CA MET A 111 -14.68 -7.43 -7.87
C MET A 111 -13.58 -7.49 -8.95
N SER A 112 -12.51 -6.69 -8.84
CA SER A 112 -11.40 -6.75 -9.80
C SER A 112 -10.66 -8.10 -9.74
N GLU A 113 -10.46 -8.64 -8.55
CA GLU A 113 -9.86 -9.97 -8.38
C GLU A 113 -10.74 -11.07 -9.02
N MET A 114 -12.06 -11.02 -8.82
CA MET A 114 -13.00 -11.96 -9.46
C MET A 114 -12.95 -11.88 -10.99
N MET A 115 -12.76 -10.70 -11.58
CA MET A 115 -12.59 -10.56 -13.04
C MET A 115 -11.30 -11.22 -13.52
N ILE A 116 -10.18 -11.03 -12.79
CA ILE A 116 -8.91 -11.67 -13.12
C ILE A 116 -9.06 -13.20 -13.03
N PHE A 117 -9.59 -13.74 -11.93
CA PHE A 117 -9.81 -15.19 -11.80
C PHE A 117 -10.75 -15.74 -12.88
N THR A 118 -11.82 -15.01 -13.21
CA THR A 118 -12.74 -15.41 -14.28
C THR A 118 -12.02 -15.47 -15.63
N SER A 119 -11.08 -14.55 -15.91
CA SER A 119 -10.26 -14.60 -17.13
C SER A 119 -9.33 -15.82 -17.16
N LEU A 120 -8.78 -16.22 -16.00
CA LEU A 120 -7.98 -17.44 -15.86
C LEU A 120 -8.83 -18.69 -16.09
N PHE A 121 -10.03 -18.76 -15.49
CA PHE A 121 -10.98 -19.85 -15.73
C PHE A 121 -11.46 -19.91 -17.18
N SER A 122 -11.74 -18.76 -17.79
CA SER A 122 -12.13 -18.69 -19.20
C SER A 122 -11.01 -19.17 -20.12
N THR A 123 -9.76 -18.86 -19.80
CA THR A 123 -8.60 -19.40 -20.52
C THR A 123 -8.50 -20.91 -20.33
N TYR A 124 -8.65 -21.40 -19.09
CA TYR A 124 -8.63 -22.82 -18.78
C TYR A 124 -9.71 -23.61 -19.52
N MET A 125 -10.98 -23.17 -19.48
CA MET A 125 -12.11 -23.85 -20.11
C MET A 125 -12.07 -23.83 -21.65
N ARG A 126 -11.27 -22.93 -22.24
CA ARG A 126 -11.10 -22.84 -23.69
C ARG A 126 -10.17 -23.94 -24.23
N TYR A 127 -9.26 -24.45 -23.40
CA TYR A 127 -8.38 -25.56 -23.70
C TYR A 127 -8.97 -26.88 -23.20
#